data_AF-A0A6P0WZP7-F1
#
_entry.id   AF-A0A6P0WZP7-F1
#
_cell.length_a   1.000
_cell.length_b   1.000
_cell.length_c   1.000
_cell.angle_alpha   90.00
_cell.angle_beta   90.00
_cell.angle_gamma   90.00
#
_symmetry.space_group_name_H-M   'P 1'
#
loop_
_entity.id
_entity.type
_entity.pdbx_description
1 polymer ?
#
loop_
_entity_poly.entity_id
_entity_poly.type
_entity_poly.pdbx_seq_one_letter_code
_entity_poly.pdbx_strand_id
1 'polypeptide(L)'
;MSIIQSGVVTVGNQNGTTFAKEVTILFPQPFPTTPTVVANTLQQPNLPPIPDAFAVSIVEVNTQQAVARVYRVDVAPPQQGGWAQDLQLGWIARSH
;
A
#
# COMPACT_ATOMS: atom_id res chain seq x y z
N MET A 1 20.22 -13.59 12.30
CA MET A 1 18.84 -13.98 12.65
C MET A 1 17.92 -13.28 11.67
N SER A 2 16.96 -14.00 11.09
CA SER A 2 15.97 -13.40 10.19
C SER A 2 14.89 -12.72 11.05
N ILE A 3 14.62 -11.44 10.79
CA ILE A 3 13.56 -10.67 11.44
C ILE A 3 12.40 -10.57 10.47
N ILE A 4 11.18 -10.72 10.97
CA ILE A 4 9.95 -10.50 10.21
C ILE A 4 9.15 -9.42 10.93
N GLN A 5 8.69 -8.43 10.18
CA GLN A 5 7.73 -7.42 10.65
C GLN A 5 6.56 -7.38 9.67
N SER A 6 5.37 -7.10 10.15
CA SER A 6 4.16 -7.00 9.33
C SER A 6 3.20 -5.99 9.92
N GLY A 7 2.29 -5.49 9.11
CA GLY A 7 1.25 -4.59 9.58
C GLY A 7 0.27 -4.20 8.50
N VAL A 8 -0.57 -3.24 8.85
CA VAL A 8 -1.49 -2.56 7.93
C VAL A 8 -1.20 -1.07 8.03
N VAL A 9 -1.09 -0.39 6.90
CA VAL A 9 -1.01 1.07 6.83
C VAL A 9 -2.20 1.61 6.06
N THR A 10 -2.73 2.74 6.50
CA THR A 10 -3.78 3.45 5.76
C THR A 10 -3.14 4.17 4.57
N VAL A 11 -3.55 3.78 3.36
CA VAL A 11 -3.29 4.57 2.14
C VAL A 11 -4.24 5.77 2.12
N GLY A 12 -5.48 5.57 2.59
CA GLY A 12 -6.54 6.57 2.68
C GLY A 12 -7.23 6.81 1.34
N ASN A 13 -8.28 7.62 1.35
CA ASN A 13 -9.01 7.96 0.14
C ASN A 13 -8.16 8.82 -0.83
N GLN A 14 -8.53 8.77 -2.11
CA GLN A 14 -8.07 9.66 -3.15
C GLN A 14 -9.27 10.37 -3.78
N ASN A 15 -9.46 11.64 -3.41
CA ASN A 15 -10.43 12.53 -4.03
C ASN A 15 -9.76 13.25 -5.21
N GLY A 16 -10.24 13.05 -6.44
CA GLY A 16 -9.76 13.79 -7.61
C GLY A 16 -9.35 12.91 -8.79
N THR A 17 -8.47 13.46 -9.62
CA THR A 17 -8.14 12.95 -10.97
C THR A 17 -6.88 12.10 -11.03
N THR A 18 -6.18 11.98 -9.90
CA THR A 18 -4.91 11.27 -9.82
C THR A 18 -5.18 9.80 -9.56
N PHE A 19 -4.65 8.94 -10.43
CA PHE A 19 -4.90 7.50 -10.36
C PHE A 19 -3.90 6.77 -9.45
N ALA A 20 -2.80 7.43 -9.08
CA ALA A 20 -1.73 6.86 -8.27
C ALA A 20 -1.60 7.60 -6.94
N LYS A 21 -1.28 6.86 -5.88
CA LYS A 21 -0.91 7.40 -4.57
C LYS A 21 0.29 6.66 -4.00
N GLU A 22 1.19 7.39 -3.37
CA GLU A 22 2.32 6.82 -2.66
C GLU A 22 2.02 6.76 -1.16
N VAL A 23 2.46 5.69 -0.53
CA VAL A 23 2.34 5.47 0.91
C VAL A 23 3.67 4.98 1.46
N THR A 24 4.10 5.60 2.55
CA THR A 24 5.28 5.17 3.29
C THR A 24 4.87 4.15 4.35
N ILE A 25 5.49 2.98 4.30
CA ILE A 25 5.41 1.94 5.32
C ILE A 25 6.61 2.15 6.25
N LEU A 26 6.35 2.58 7.48
CA LEU A 26 7.38 2.66 8.51
C LEU A 26 7.50 1.30 9.21
N PHE A 27 8.71 0.76 9.30
CA PHE A 27 8.95 -0.44 10.08
C PHE A 27 8.97 -0.08 11.58
N PRO A 28 8.25 -0.83 12.44
CA PRO A 28 8.25 -0.60 13.89
C PRO A 28 9.65 -0.54 14.50
N GLN A 29 10.59 -1.29 13.96
CA GLN A 29 12.02 -1.23 14.29
C GLN A 29 12.86 -1.27 13.01
N PRO A 30 14.02 -0.58 12.97
CA PRO A 30 14.94 -0.70 11.85
C PRO A 30 15.44 -2.14 11.68
N PHE A 31 15.48 -2.62 10.44
CA PHE A 31 16.13 -3.88 10.09
C PHE A 31 17.66 -3.72 10.06
N PRO A 32 18.42 -4.78 10.37
CA PRO A 32 19.88 -4.76 10.28
C PRO A 32 20.40 -4.68 8.84
N THR A 33 19.60 -5.13 7.87
CA THR A 33 19.86 -5.09 6.43
C THR A 33 18.57 -4.73 5.71
N THR A 34 18.64 -4.21 4.48
CA THR A 34 17.44 -3.88 3.69
C THR A 34 16.57 -5.14 3.52
N PRO A 35 15.30 -5.13 4.00
CA PRO A 35 14.44 -6.30 3.91
C PRO A 35 13.85 -6.48 2.50
N THR A 36 13.34 -7.67 2.23
CA THR A 36 12.39 -7.89 1.14
C THR A 36 10.97 -7.60 1.64
N VAL A 37 10.17 -6.86 0.86
CA VAL A 37 8.83 -6.41 1.25
C VAL A 37 7.80 -6.90 0.23
N VAL A 38 6.70 -7.45 0.74
CA VAL A 38 5.50 -7.78 -0.05
C VAL A 38 4.32 -7.03 0.56
N ALA A 39 3.47 -6.46 -0.30
CA ALA A 39 2.29 -5.74 0.13
C ALA A 39 1.08 -6.06 -0.77
N ASN A 40 -0.11 -5.99 -0.19
CA ASN A 40 -1.37 -6.17 -0.89
C ASN A 40 -2.38 -5.11 -0.45
N THR A 41 -3.23 -4.67 -1.37
CA THR A 41 -4.33 -3.77 -1.04
C THR A 41 -5.41 -4.52 -0.26
N LEU A 42 -6.02 -3.81 0.68
CA LEU A 42 -7.09 -4.28 1.54
C LEU A 42 -8.21 -3.25 1.53
N GLN A 43 -9.46 -3.72 1.47
CA GLN A 43 -10.60 -2.82 1.60
C GLN A 43 -10.63 -2.20 3.00
N GLN A 44 -11.14 -0.97 3.11
CA GLN A 44 -11.53 -0.41 4.39
C GLN A 44 -12.44 -1.37 5.18
N PRO A 45 -12.17 -1.62 6.47
CA PRO A 45 -13.00 -2.50 7.30
C PRO A 45 -14.40 -1.90 7.50
N ASN A 46 -15.38 -2.76 7.76
CA ASN A 46 -16.78 -2.40 8.06
C ASN A 46 -17.56 -1.72 6.90
N LEU A 47 -17.08 -1.82 5.66
CA LEU A 47 -17.83 -1.44 4.47
C LEU A 47 -18.35 -2.68 3.73
N PRO A 48 -19.48 -2.58 3.00
CA PRO A 48 -19.84 -3.61 2.03
C PRO A 48 -18.75 -3.75 0.96
N PRO A 49 -18.72 -4.85 0.17
CA PRO A 49 -17.75 -5.01 -0.91
C PRO A 49 -17.80 -3.83 -1.89
N ILE A 50 -16.65 -3.19 -2.12
CA ILE A 50 -16.48 -2.07 -3.03
C ILE A 50 -15.78 -2.59 -4.29
N PRO A 51 -16.32 -2.32 -5.50
CA PRO A 51 -15.82 -2.88 -6.74
C PRO A 51 -14.54 -2.20 -7.28
N ASP A 52 -13.80 -1.48 -6.44
CA ASP A 52 -12.53 -0.85 -6.83
C ASP A 52 -11.44 -1.92 -6.96
N ALA A 53 -10.65 -1.85 -8.03
CA ALA A 53 -9.50 -2.73 -8.23
C ALA A 53 -8.20 -1.92 -8.23
N PHE A 54 -7.17 -2.43 -7.56
CA PHE A 54 -5.91 -1.73 -7.40
C PHE A 54 -4.72 -2.61 -7.77
N ALA A 55 -3.71 -1.99 -8.36
CA ALA A 55 -2.35 -2.52 -8.44
C ALA A 55 -1.46 -1.81 -7.42
N VAL A 56 -0.52 -2.55 -6.82
CA VAL A 56 0.49 -1.99 -5.91
C VAL A 56 1.87 -2.47 -6.31
N SER A 57 2.86 -1.58 -6.21
CA SER A 57 4.27 -1.90 -6.36
C SER A 57 5.09 -1.25 -5.25
N ILE A 58 6.05 -1.96 -4.69
CA ILE A 58 7.06 -1.38 -3.79
C ILE A 58 8.11 -0.70 -4.67
N VAL A 59 8.30 0.60 -4.50
CA VAL A 59 9.18 1.42 -5.35
C VAL A 59 10.50 1.77 -4.68
N GLU A 60 10.54 1.79 -3.33
CA GLU A 60 11.76 2.02 -2.56
C GLU A 60 11.75 1.21 -1.26
N VAL A 61 12.93 0.74 -0.83
CA VAL A 61 13.11 0.04 0.45
C VAL A 61 14.46 0.40 1.05
N ASN A 62 14.48 0.74 2.34
CA ASN A 62 15.69 0.83 3.14
C ASN A 62 15.48 0.09 4.48
N THR A 63 16.39 0.26 5.45
CA THR A 63 16.30 -0.45 6.74
C THR A 63 15.18 0.04 7.64
N GLN A 64 14.62 1.24 7.40
CA GLN A 64 13.65 1.90 8.27
C GLN A 64 12.24 1.93 7.67
N GLN A 65 12.14 1.90 6.35
CA GLN A 65 10.88 2.05 5.64
C GLN A 65 10.86 1.37 4.27
N ALA A 66 9.66 1.27 3.72
CA ALA A 66 9.41 1.05 2.30
C ALA A 66 8.41 2.08 1.77
N VAL A 67 8.46 2.35 0.47
CA VAL A 67 7.47 3.18 -0.23
C VAL A 67 6.72 2.28 -1.20
N ALA A 68 5.40 2.30 -1.12
CA ALA A 68 4.52 1.62 -2.06
C ALA A 68 3.79 2.66 -2.93
N ARG A 69 3.71 2.40 -4.23
CA ARG A 69 2.85 3.13 -5.16
C ARG A 69 1.63 2.27 -5.47
N VAL A 70 0.45 2.82 -5.23
CA VAL A 70 -0.83 2.18 -5.49
C VAL A 70 -1.53 2.89 -6.65
N TYR A 71 -2.12 2.14 -7.57
CA TYR A 71 -2.84 2.66 -8.73
C TYR A 71 -4.20 1.97 -8.86
N ARG A 72 -5.28 2.72 -9.09
CA ARG A 72 -6.61 2.14 -9.36
C ARG A 72 -6.73 1.74 -10.84
N VAL A 73 -7.05 0.48 -11.11
CA VAL A 73 -6.97 -0.13 -12.46
C VAL A 73 -8.31 -0.41 -13.14
N ASP A 74 -9.43 -0.33 -12.42
CA ASP A 74 -10.78 -0.57 -12.96
C ASP A 74 -11.42 0.66 -13.63
N VAL A 75 -10.76 1.81 -13.57
CA VAL A 75 -11.22 3.07 -14.20
C VAL A 75 -10.17 3.56 -15.20
N ALA A 76 -10.62 3.98 -16.39
CA ALA A 76 -9.75 4.50 -17.45
C ALA A 76 -10.02 6.00 -17.68
N PRO A 77 -9.00 6.81 -18.04
CA PRO A 77 -9.23 8.18 -18.47
C PRO A 77 -10.28 8.25 -19.61
N PRO A 78 -11.20 9.23 -19.61
CA PRO A 78 -11.30 10.40 -18.73
C PRO A 78 -12.18 10.17 -17.48
N GLN A 79 -12.59 8.94 -17.19
CA GLN A 79 -13.42 8.62 -16.01
C GLN A 79 -12.56 8.77 -14.75
N GLN A 80 -12.49 10.01 -14.29
CA GLN A 80 -11.82 10.42 -13.06
C GLN A 80 -12.76 10.12 -11.90
N GLY A 81 -12.77 8.87 -11.45
CA GLY A 81 -13.42 8.48 -10.21
C GLY A 81 -12.41 8.50 -9.08
N GLY A 82 -12.70 9.25 -8.02
CA GLY A 82 -12.00 9.07 -6.74
C GLY A 82 -12.16 7.65 -6.21
N TRP A 83 -11.41 7.29 -5.18
CA TRP A 83 -11.56 5.98 -4.55
C TRP A 83 -12.84 5.98 -3.70
N ALA A 84 -13.61 4.90 -3.73
CA ALA A 84 -14.86 4.84 -2.96
C ALA A 84 -14.62 4.46 -1.47
N GLN A 85 -13.37 4.47 -1.03
CA GLN A 85 -12.93 3.95 0.26
C GLN A 85 -11.64 4.60 0.76
N ASP A 86 -11.42 4.51 2.07
CA ASP A 86 -10.11 4.68 2.68
C ASP A 86 -9.30 3.39 2.55
N LEU A 87 -8.60 3.26 1.43
CA LEU A 87 -7.84 2.05 1.11
C LEU A 87 -6.78 1.75 2.18
N GLN A 88 -6.63 0.46 2.49
CA GLN A 88 -5.59 -0.05 3.38
C GLN A 88 -4.55 -0.85 2.59
N LEU A 89 -3.34 -0.95 3.13
CA LEU A 89 -2.27 -1.76 2.59
C LEU A 89 -1.73 -2.69 3.67
N GLY A 90 -1.97 -3.98 3.49
CA GLY A 90 -1.33 -5.02 4.28
C GLY A 90 0.09 -5.26 3.78
N TRP A 91 1.04 -5.46 4.68
CA TRP A 91 2.44 -5.67 4.32
C TRP A 91 3.15 -6.67 5.24
N ILE A 92 4.15 -7.34 4.67
CA ILE A 92 5.13 -8.17 5.38
C ILE A 92 6.53 -7.85 4.86
N ALA A 93 7.49 -7.73 5.77
CA ALA A 93 8.88 -7.45 5.49
C ALA A 93 9.78 -8.46 6.21
N ARG A 94 10.80 -8.96 5.52
CA ARG A 94 11.75 -9.92 6.07
C ARG A 94 13.19 -9.55 5.71
N SER A 95 14.08 -9.54 6.71
CA SER A 95 15.52 -9.46 6.47
C SER A 95 16.14 -10.86 6.30
N HIS A 96 17.14 -10.93 5.43
CA HIS A 96 17.96 -12.12 5.23
C HIS A 96 18.95 -12.33 6.39
#